data_AF-A0A6J4RTJ2-F1
#
_entry.id   AF-A0A6J4RTJ2-F1
#
_cell.length_a   1.000
_cell.length_b   1.000
_cell.length_c   1.000
_cell.angle_alpha   90.00
_cell.angle_beta   90.00
_cell.angle_gamma   90.00
#
_symmetry.space_group_name_H-M   'P 1'
#
loop_
_entity.id
_entity.type
_entity.pdbx_description
1 polymer ?
#
loop_
_entity_poly.entity_id
_entity_poly.type
_entity_poly.pdbx_seq_one_letter_code
_entity_poly.pdbx_strand_id
1 'polypeptide(L)'
;QDTSKFEGKAVLPFYLEEKLSQKFYRNNPEKNKTFILGDKKVNFGEYIDVGGISAYLNRMYEDVDVYQNNISLLSNQFLSPISDIAPSFYRFYIADTLVRDSTKLVRLNFTPKNLNDLLFRGTIFVTLDSNYSVQRINMGISKHANLNFVRQLQVDQDFEKGADGRYHVTRTNTLVEFSLTKGSKGGMVGERSVSLNKFTINQQLPDSVYAGPAVVRAENSQKNSDSFWDVHRQPPLSVIESKVYTNIDSLQNMTSYKRFMDIATLFLAGYKGVGPYELGPVNSFYSFNPVEGFRLRLGGRTTPKLSQSIYFENYVAYGFKDLKLKYFLSGTYSFNHKSIYSYPLNYLKLSYQYDTKIPGQELQFVLEDNFLLSFKRGKNDKWLYNNILKGEYVKEFSKSFSYTFGFKHW
;
A
#
# COMPACT_ATOMS: atom_id res chain seq x y z
N GLN A 1 -24.96 -8.75 -1.07
CA GLN A 1 -24.87 -7.28 -0.95
C GLN A 1 -24.99 -6.97 0.54
N ASP A 2 -24.05 -6.22 1.12
CA ASP A 2 -24.11 -5.85 2.53
C ASP A 2 -24.82 -4.50 2.67
N THR A 3 -26.07 -4.50 3.13
CA THR A 3 -26.80 -3.28 3.50
C THR A 3 -26.69 -2.97 4.99
N SER A 4 -25.98 -3.79 5.77
CA SER A 4 -25.92 -3.69 7.24
C SER A 4 -24.89 -2.67 7.74
N LYS A 5 -23.80 -2.46 7.00
CA LYS A 5 -22.76 -1.46 7.33
C LYS A 5 -23.02 -0.09 6.70
N PHE A 6 -23.72 -0.05 5.57
CA PHE A 6 -24.18 1.19 4.92
C PHE A 6 -25.62 1.01 4.46
N GLU A 7 -26.54 1.72 5.12
CA GLU A 7 -27.96 1.69 4.77
C GLU A 7 -28.15 2.04 3.27
N GLY A 8 -28.80 1.14 2.54
CA GLY A 8 -29.20 1.36 1.15
C GLY A 8 -28.07 1.29 0.10
N LYS A 9 -26.85 0.89 0.45
CA LYS A 9 -25.74 0.75 -0.51
C LYS A 9 -25.30 -0.70 -0.69
N ALA A 10 -25.26 -1.17 -1.93
CA ALA A 10 -24.69 -2.48 -2.25
C ALA A 10 -23.16 -2.40 -2.21
N VAL A 11 -22.54 -3.04 -1.21
CA VAL A 11 -21.07 -3.19 -1.13
C VAL A 11 -20.64 -4.53 -1.73
N LEU A 12 -19.66 -4.50 -2.63
CA LEU A 12 -18.97 -5.67 -3.17
C LEU A 12 -17.54 -5.70 -2.60
N PRO A 13 -17.23 -6.65 -1.69
CA PRO A 13 -15.87 -6.78 -1.19
C PRO A 13 -14.96 -7.30 -2.30
N PHE A 14 -13.82 -6.64 -2.51
CA PHE A 14 -12.82 -7.06 -3.47
C PHE A 14 -11.49 -7.41 -2.80
N TYR A 15 -11.18 -6.82 -1.66
CA TYR A 15 -9.94 -7.02 -0.92
C TYR A 15 -10.21 -7.40 0.53
N LEU A 16 -9.45 -8.36 1.05
CA LEU A 16 -9.42 -8.74 2.46
C LEU A 16 -7.99 -9.11 2.83
N GLU A 17 -7.52 -8.58 3.96
CA GLU A 17 -6.24 -8.91 4.58
C GLU A 17 -6.47 -9.11 6.07
N GLU A 18 -5.97 -10.22 6.60
CA GLU A 18 -5.98 -10.59 8.00
C GLU A 18 -4.54 -10.74 8.47
N LYS A 19 -4.21 -10.10 9.60
CA LYS A 19 -2.87 -10.13 10.17
C LYS A 19 -2.94 -10.44 11.66
N LEU A 20 -2.28 -11.52 12.07
CA LEU A 20 -2.05 -11.85 13.47
C LEU A 20 -0.61 -11.48 13.84
N SER A 21 -0.45 -10.69 14.89
CA SER A 21 0.85 -10.23 15.34
C SER A 21 0.97 -10.27 16.86
N GLN A 22 2.17 -10.56 17.34
CA GLN A 22 2.57 -10.39 18.73
C GLN A 22 3.44 -9.13 18.81
N LYS A 23 2.99 -8.14 19.60
CA LYS A 23 3.69 -6.87 19.79
C LYS A 23 4.39 -6.87 21.15
N PHE A 24 5.62 -6.38 21.18
CA PHE A 24 6.44 -6.17 22.37
C PHE A 24 6.90 -4.71 22.42
N TYR A 25 6.77 -4.12 23.59
CA TYR A 25 7.14 -2.74 23.87
C TYR A 25 8.04 -2.68 25.11
N ARG A 26 9.03 -1.81 25.10
CA ARG A 26 9.79 -1.39 26.28
C ARG A 26 10.04 0.10 26.20
N ASN A 27 9.87 0.81 27.31
CA ASN A 27 10.05 2.26 27.40
C ASN A 27 11.52 2.70 27.57
N ASN A 28 12.37 1.93 28.26
CA ASN A 28 13.77 2.32 28.51
C ASN A 28 14.77 1.15 28.35
N PRO A 29 15.69 1.21 27.36
CA PRO A 29 15.64 2.10 26.19
C PRO A 29 14.41 1.77 25.34
N GLU A 30 13.85 2.78 24.68
CA GLU A 30 12.65 2.62 23.88
C GLU A 30 12.86 1.59 22.76
N LYS A 31 12.05 0.54 22.76
CA LYS A 31 12.12 -0.55 21.78
C LYS A 31 10.74 -1.11 21.48
N ASN A 32 10.44 -1.17 20.18
CA ASN A 32 9.24 -1.78 19.64
C ASN A 32 9.62 -2.98 18.78
N LYS A 33 8.94 -4.10 18.99
CA LYS A 33 9.17 -5.32 18.24
C LYS A 33 7.83 -6.00 17.92
N THR A 34 7.63 -6.33 16.66
CA THR A 34 6.41 -7.00 16.19
C THR A 34 6.79 -8.30 15.49
N PHE A 35 6.23 -9.41 15.95
CA PHE A 35 6.32 -10.70 15.28
C PHE A 35 4.99 -10.97 14.57
N ILE A 36 5.01 -11.05 13.25
CA ILE A 36 3.85 -11.41 12.43
C ILE A 36 3.76 -12.93 12.41
N LEU A 37 2.76 -13.46 13.11
CA LEU A 37 2.50 -14.89 13.24
C LEU A 37 1.63 -15.40 12.08
N GLY A 38 0.74 -14.55 11.57
CA GLY A 38 -0.12 -14.86 10.43
C GLY A 38 -0.37 -13.64 9.55
N ASP A 39 -0.36 -13.84 8.24
CA ASP A 39 -0.62 -12.85 7.20
C ASP A 39 -1.36 -13.54 6.06
N LYS A 40 -2.69 -13.43 6.05
CA LYS A 40 -3.56 -14.00 5.00
C LYS A 40 -4.20 -12.85 4.24
N LYS A 41 -4.15 -12.91 2.92
CA LYS A 41 -4.74 -11.89 2.04
C LYS A 41 -5.17 -12.48 0.73
N VAL A 42 -6.09 -11.80 0.08
CA VAL A 42 -6.54 -12.17 -1.26
C VAL A 42 -5.37 -12.22 -2.24
N ASN A 43 -5.44 -13.12 -3.21
CA ASN A 43 -4.46 -13.24 -4.27
C ASN A 43 -5.13 -13.04 -5.63
N PHE A 44 -4.75 -12.00 -6.35
CA PHE A 44 -5.26 -11.70 -7.68
C PHE A 44 -4.38 -12.27 -8.81
N GLY A 45 -3.47 -13.18 -8.47
CA GLY A 45 -2.46 -13.69 -9.40
C GLY A 45 -1.34 -12.66 -9.65
N GLU A 46 -0.64 -12.84 -10.76
CA GLU A 46 0.57 -12.07 -11.08
C GLU A 46 0.32 -10.65 -11.61
N TYR A 47 -0.93 -10.32 -11.92
CA TYR A 47 -1.29 -9.05 -12.57
C TYR A 47 -1.41 -7.89 -11.59
N ILE A 48 -1.65 -8.15 -10.30
CA ILE A 48 -1.92 -7.13 -9.29
C ILE A 48 -0.97 -7.33 -8.10
N ASP A 49 -0.18 -6.30 -7.78
CA ASP A 49 0.68 -6.30 -6.61
C ASP A 49 -0.15 -6.08 -5.33
N VAL A 50 -0.63 -7.19 -4.77
CA VAL A 50 -1.33 -7.21 -3.49
C VAL A 50 -0.44 -6.68 -2.36
N GLY A 51 0.87 -6.90 -2.41
CA GLY A 51 1.81 -6.42 -1.39
C GLY A 51 1.89 -4.89 -1.35
N GLY A 52 1.97 -4.25 -2.53
CA GLY A 52 1.90 -2.81 -2.68
C GLY A 52 0.57 -2.23 -2.19
N ILE A 53 -0.56 -2.88 -2.53
CA ILE A 53 -1.88 -2.50 -2.00
C ILE A 53 -1.90 -2.59 -0.47
N SER A 54 -1.44 -3.70 0.12
CA SER A 54 -1.34 -3.86 1.58
C SER A 54 -0.49 -2.74 2.19
N ALA A 55 0.67 -2.43 1.62
CA ALA A 55 1.58 -1.40 2.14
C ALA A 55 0.93 -0.01 2.12
N TYR A 56 0.25 0.33 1.02
CA TYR A 56 -0.47 1.59 0.88
C TYR A 56 -1.64 1.69 1.88
N LEU A 57 -2.47 0.64 2.00
CA LEU A 57 -3.58 0.60 2.95
C LEU A 57 -3.10 0.68 4.40
N ASN A 58 -2.02 -0.03 4.77
CA ASN A 58 -1.45 0.04 6.12
C ASN A 58 -0.97 1.46 6.49
N ARG A 59 -0.54 2.26 5.49
CA ARG A 59 -0.20 3.68 5.70
C ARG A 59 -1.43 4.59 5.76
N MET A 60 -2.48 4.28 5.02
CA MET A 60 -3.73 5.05 5.09
C MET A 60 -4.46 4.83 6.42
N TYR A 61 -4.41 3.61 6.96
CA TYR A 61 -5.10 3.20 8.17
C TYR A 61 -4.10 2.95 9.32
N GLU A 62 -3.27 3.94 9.64
CA GLU A 62 -2.37 3.90 10.80
C GLU A 62 -3.12 3.59 12.10
N ASP A 63 -2.39 3.13 13.13
CA ASP A 63 -2.97 2.84 14.45
C ASP A 63 -3.46 4.15 15.08
N VAL A 64 -4.75 4.22 15.40
CA VAL A 64 -5.35 5.39 16.06
C VAL A 64 -5.07 5.32 17.56
N ASP A 65 -4.47 6.36 18.11
CA ASP A 65 -4.30 6.54 19.55
C ASP A 65 -4.84 7.91 19.96
N VAL A 66 -5.99 7.94 20.62
CA VAL A 66 -6.63 9.18 21.07
C VAL A 66 -5.87 9.87 22.20
N TYR A 67 -4.99 9.18 22.92
CA TYR A 67 -4.18 9.80 23.96
C TYR A 67 -2.98 10.58 23.40
N GLN A 68 -2.67 10.43 22.11
CA GLN A 68 -1.75 11.33 21.43
C GLN A 68 -2.43 12.67 21.14
N ASN A 69 -1.65 13.75 21.15
CA ASN A 69 -2.15 15.08 20.79
C ASN A 69 -2.66 15.13 19.34
N ASN A 70 -2.00 14.42 18.43
CA ASN A 70 -2.39 14.32 17.02
C ASN A 70 -2.55 12.86 16.60
N ILE A 71 -3.62 12.59 15.86
CA ILE A 71 -3.96 11.29 15.30
C ILE A 71 -3.62 11.32 13.81
N SER A 72 -2.66 10.48 13.38
CA SER A 72 -2.33 10.28 11.97
C SER A 72 -3.32 9.30 11.34
N LEU A 73 -4.05 9.75 10.32
CA LEU A 73 -4.99 8.90 9.59
C LEU A 73 -5.19 9.44 8.18
N LEU A 74 -5.30 8.56 7.18
CA LEU A 74 -5.45 8.93 5.76
C LEU A 74 -4.36 9.91 5.27
N SER A 75 -3.13 9.75 5.74
CA SER A 75 -2.00 10.68 5.49
C SER A 75 -2.23 12.13 5.93
N ASN A 76 -3.18 12.36 6.83
CA ASN A 76 -3.45 13.66 7.46
C ASN A 76 -3.26 13.55 8.98
N GLN A 77 -3.06 14.68 9.65
CA GLN A 77 -3.05 14.78 11.10
C GLN A 77 -4.32 15.46 11.58
N PHE A 78 -5.02 14.79 12.50
CA PHE A 78 -6.21 15.31 13.17
C PHE A 78 -5.85 15.62 14.62
N LEU A 79 -6.31 16.75 15.14
CA LEU A 79 -6.20 17.02 16.58
C LEU A 79 -7.06 16.01 17.35
N SER A 80 -6.51 15.42 18.40
CA SER A 80 -7.29 14.54 19.28
C SER A 80 -8.32 15.35 20.07
N PRO A 81 -9.56 14.84 20.25
CA PRO A 81 -10.56 15.47 21.11
C PRO A 81 -10.20 15.48 22.59
N ILE A 82 -9.14 14.76 23.01
CA ILE A 82 -8.61 14.80 24.39
C ILE A 82 -7.18 15.35 24.45
N SER A 83 -6.71 16.03 23.39
CA SER A 83 -5.47 16.79 23.43
C SER A 83 -5.54 17.92 24.48
N ASP A 84 -4.39 18.31 25.03
CA ASP A 84 -4.25 19.44 25.96
C ASP A 84 -4.88 20.75 25.42
N ILE A 85 -4.86 20.96 24.10
CA ILE A 85 -5.43 22.15 23.44
C ILE A 85 -6.85 21.93 22.90
N ALA A 86 -7.46 20.76 23.12
CA ALA A 86 -8.79 20.42 22.61
C ALA A 86 -9.89 21.45 22.97
N PRO A 87 -9.95 22.04 24.19
CA PRO A 87 -10.98 23.03 24.52
C PRO A 87 -10.95 24.30 23.65
N SER A 88 -9.81 24.60 23.01
CA SER A 88 -9.70 25.73 22.07
C SER A 88 -10.41 25.46 20.75
N PHE A 89 -10.49 24.21 20.32
CA PHE A 89 -11.00 23.79 19.00
C PHE A 89 -12.34 23.07 19.06
N TYR A 90 -12.68 22.45 20.19
CA TYR A 90 -13.91 21.68 20.39
C TYR A 90 -14.86 22.35 21.38
N ARG A 91 -16.16 22.06 21.22
CA ARG A 91 -17.19 22.27 22.24
C ARG A 91 -17.55 20.91 22.83
N PHE A 92 -17.65 20.83 24.14
CA PHE A 92 -18.03 19.62 24.87
C PHE A 92 -19.36 19.83 25.59
N TYR A 93 -20.21 18.81 25.57
CA TYR A 93 -21.52 18.82 26.20
C TYR A 93 -21.69 17.53 26.99
N ILE A 94 -21.99 17.65 28.29
CA ILE A 94 -22.38 16.50 29.10
C ILE A 94 -23.77 16.06 28.65
N ALA A 95 -23.85 14.82 28.17
CA ALA A 95 -25.09 14.26 27.64
C ALA A 95 -25.82 13.39 28.67
N ASP A 96 -25.10 12.60 29.47
CA ASP A 96 -25.67 11.75 30.52
C ASP A 96 -24.60 11.22 31.49
N THR A 97 -25.02 10.68 32.63
CA THR A 97 -24.19 9.86 33.52
C THR A 97 -24.75 8.44 33.58
N LEU A 98 -23.91 7.45 33.27
CA LEU A 98 -24.28 6.04 33.17
C LEU A 98 -23.53 5.23 34.23
N VAL A 99 -24.06 4.08 34.62
CA VAL A 99 -23.35 3.11 35.46
C VAL A 99 -23.16 1.83 34.65
N ARG A 100 -21.91 1.40 34.47
CA ARG A 100 -21.55 0.17 33.76
C ARG A 100 -20.46 -0.57 34.54
N ASP A 101 -20.67 -1.86 34.82
CA ASP A 101 -19.71 -2.70 35.54
C ASP A 101 -19.24 -2.07 36.87
N SER A 102 -20.19 -1.54 37.65
CA SER A 102 -19.97 -0.78 38.91
C SER A 102 -19.12 0.49 38.77
N THR A 103 -18.82 0.92 37.55
CA THR A 103 -18.09 2.17 37.25
C THR A 103 -19.07 3.23 36.75
N LYS A 104 -19.05 4.41 37.38
CA LYS A 104 -19.80 5.57 36.87
C LYS A 104 -19.07 6.15 35.66
N LEU A 105 -19.81 6.44 34.61
CA LEU A 105 -19.32 6.98 33.35
C LEU A 105 -20.06 8.28 33.03
N VAL A 106 -19.36 9.28 32.53
CA VAL A 106 -19.99 10.44 31.89
C VAL A 106 -19.91 10.28 30.39
N ARG A 107 -21.05 10.43 29.73
CA ARG A 107 -21.14 10.54 28.28
C ARG A 107 -21.00 12.01 27.89
N LEU A 108 -19.92 12.35 27.19
CA LEU A 108 -19.68 13.68 26.63
C LEU A 108 -19.84 13.64 25.12
N ASN A 109 -20.60 14.57 24.56
CA ASN A 109 -20.59 14.84 23.12
C ASN A 109 -19.59 15.94 22.83
N PHE A 110 -18.81 15.80 21.77
CA PHE A 110 -17.87 16.81 21.31
C PHE A 110 -18.06 17.14 19.82
N THR A 111 -17.88 18.41 19.47
CA THR A 111 -17.97 18.89 18.09
C THR A 111 -16.98 20.02 17.84
N PRO A 112 -16.42 20.15 16.62
CA PRO A 112 -15.56 21.28 16.27
C PRO A 112 -16.29 22.61 16.45
N LYS A 113 -15.56 23.65 16.86
CA LYS A 113 -16.09 25.02 16.89
C LYS A 113 -16.37 25.52 15.48
N ASN A 114 -15.53 25.16 14.51
CA ASN A 114 -15.70 25.39 13.08
C ASN A 114 -15.86 24.04 12.34
N LEU A 115 -16.98 23.86 11.64
CA LEU A 115 -17.34 22.60 10.98
C LEU A 115 -16.54 22.29 9.71
N ASN A 116 -15.77 23.26 9.21
CA ASN A 116 -14.90 23.10 8.04
C ASN A 116 -13.51 22.60 8.40
N ASP A 117 -13.11 22.71 9.68
CA ASP A 117 -11.81 22.26 10.15
C ASP A 117 -11.70 20.73 10.09
N LEU A 118 -10.48 20.23 9.89
CA LEU A 118 -10.18 18.81 9.86
C LEU A 118 -10.12 18.24 11.29
N LEU A 119 -11.27 18.25 11.95
CA LEU A 119 -11.45 17.88 13.34
C LEU A 119 -12.57 16.86 13.50
N PHE A 120 -12.46 16.01 14.52
CA PHE A 120 -13.47 15.02 14.84
C PHE A 120 -14.72 15.60 15.53
N ARG A 121 -15.83 14.89 15.44
CA ARG A 121 -17.02 15.05 16.28
C ARG A 121 -17.49 13.68 16.72
N GLY A 122 -18.18 13.61 17.85
CA GLY A 122 -18.78 12.37 18.30
C GLY A 122 -19.01 12.34 19.79
N THR A 123 -18.83 11.17 20.38
CA THR A 123 -19.15 10.89 21.78
C THR A 123 -17.99 10.17 22.45
N ILE A 124 -17.67 10.59 23.66
CA ILE A 124 -16.65 9.96 24.53
C ILE A 124 -17.28 9.58 25.86
N PHE A 125 -16.92 8.41 26.36
CA PHE A 125 -17.36 7.87 27.64
C PHE A 125 -16.16 7.85 28.59
N VAL A 126 -16.25 8.67 29.64
CA VAL A 126 -15.15 8.92 30.58
C VAL A 126 -15.51 8.40 31.97
N THR A 127 -14.58 7.74 32.65
CA THR A 127 -14.79 7.24 34.01
C THR A 127 -14.90 8.38 35.03
N LEU A 128 -15.76 8.20 36.03
CA LEU A 128 -15.84 9.06 37.22
C LEU A 128 -15.17 8.40 38.42
N ASP A 129 -13.91 8.01 38.25
CA ASP A 129 -13.08 7.32 39.25
C ASP A 129 -11.79 8.11 39.58
N SER A 130 -11.86 9.44 39.50
CA SER A 130 -10.76 10.41 39.68
C SER A 130 -9.63 10.32 38.64
N ASN A 131 -9.53 9.24 37.87
CA ASN A 131 -8.55 9.10 36.78
C ASN A 131 -9.07 9.58 35.42
N TYR A 132 -10.38 9.80 35.28
CA TYR A 132 -11.03 10.31 34.07
C TYR A 132 -10.57 9.62 32.77
N SER A 133 -10.46 8.29 32.83
CA SER A 133 -9.99 7.48 31.71
C SER A 133 -11.08 7.29 30.66
N VAL A 134 -10.68 7.20 29.40
CA VAL A 134 -11.60 6.92 28.29
C VAL A 134 -11.92 5.43 28.28
N GLN A 135 -13.20 5.07 28.41
CA GLN A 135 -13.66 3.69 28.25
C GLN A 135 -14.10 3.40 26.80
N ARG A 136 -14.69 4.39 26.14
CA ARG A 136 -15.16 4.29 24.75
C ARG A 136 -15.14 5.65 24.09
N ILE A 137 -14.80 5.68 22.82
CA ILE A 137 -14.92 6.88 21.98
C ILE A 137 -15.43 6.48 20.60
N ASN A 138 -16.41 7.23 20.12
CA ASN A 138 -16.98 7.09 18.78
C ASN A 138 -16.84 8.45 18.12
N MET A 139 -16.09 8.52 17.04
CA MET A 139 -15.72 9.78 16.43
C MET A 139 -15.73 9.71 14.91
N GLY A 140 -16.06 10.80 14.26
CA GLY A 140 -16.01 10.92 12.82
C GLY A 140 -15.84 12.36 12.39
N ILE A 141 -15.82 12.61 11.09
CA ILE A 141 -15.64 13.98 10.57
C ILE A 141 -16.97 14.63 10.22
N SER A 142 -16.96 15.96 10.18
CA SER A 142 -18.05 16.74 9.61
C SER A 142 -18.21 16.45 8.12
N LYS A 143 -19.44 16.41 7.59
CA LYS A 143 -19.68 16.37 6.13
C LYS A 143 -19.11 17.60 5.43
N HIS A 144 -18.93 18.70 6.17
CA HIS A 144 -18.35 19.95 5.71
C HIS A 144 -16.82 20.00 5.84
N ALA A 145 -16.20 19.05 6.55
CA ALA A 145 -14.75 19.02 6.68
C ALA A 145 -14.09 18.95 5.29
N ASN A 146 -13.02 19.71 5.11
CA ASN A 146 -12.29 19.77 3.85
C ASN A 146 -11.28 18.62 3.74
N LEU A 147 -11.79 17.40 3.51
CA LEU A 147 -10.98 16.22 3.26
C LEU A 147 -11.23 15.73 1.83
N ASN A 148 -10.18 15.74 1.01
CA ASN A 148 -10.26 15.31 -0.38
C ASN A 148 -10.59 13.82 -0.48
N PHE A 149 -11.46 13.48 -1.43
CA PHE A 149 -11.85 12.12 -1.77
C PHE A 149 -12.49 11.29 -0.64
N VAL A 150 -12.83 11.89 0.50
CA VAL A 150 -13.44 11.21 1.64
C VAL A 150 -14.83 11.79 1.91
N ARG A 151 -15.85 10.93 1.87
CA ARG A 151 -17.24 11.27 2.14
C ARG A 151 -17.64 11.00 3.58
N GLN A 152 -17.09 9.93 4.17
CA GLN A 152 -17.33 9.55 5.55
C GLN A 152 -16.05 8.97 6.15
N LEU A 153 -15.75 9.35 7.39
CA LEU A 153 -14.74 8.74 8.25
C LEU A 153 -15.38 8.55 9.62
N GLN A 154 -15.31 7.32 10.12
CA GLN A 154 -15.76 6.94 11.46
C GLN A 154 -14.69 6.07 12.11
N VAL A 155 -14.41 6.34 13.38
CA VAL A 155 -13.48 5.62 14.22
C VAL A 155 -14.16 5.32 15.55
N ASP A 156 -14.23 4.04 15.89
CA ASP A 156 -14.77 3.56 17.14
C ASP A 156 -13.66 2.86 17.92
N GLN A 157 -13.40 3.27 19.16
CA GLN A 157 -12.46 2.59 20.05
C GLN A 157 -13.12 2.19 21.37
N ASP A 158 -12.78 1.00 21.83
CA ASP A 158 -13.10 0.50 23.16
C ASP A 158 -11.81 0.29 23.95
N PHE A 159 -11.90 0.58 25.25
CA PHE A 159 -10.81 0.45 26.20
C PHE A 159 -11.24 -0.39 27.38
N GLU A 160 -10.31 -1.20 27.90
CA GLU A 160 -10.52 -2.00 29.10
C GLU A 160 -9.44 -1.69 30.12
N LYS A 161 -9.80 -1.79 31.40
CA LYS A 161 -8.88 -1.57 32.51
C LYS A 161 -7.93 -2.77 32.63
N GLY A 162 -6.65 -2.53 32.45
CA GLY A 162 -5.59 -3.52 32.64
C GLY A 162 -5.27 -3.77 34.11
N ALA A 163 -4.42 -4.77 34.36
CA ALA A 163 -3.94 -5.12 35.70
C ALA A 163 -3.10 -3.99 36.35
N ASP A 164 -2.57 -3.07 35.55
CA ASP A 164 -1.87 -1.87 35.98
C ASP A 164 -2.82 -0.71 36.36
N GLY A 165 -4.13 -0.94 36.31
CA GLY A 165 -5.16 0.05 36.63
C GLY A 165 -5.41 1.09 35.53
N ARG A 166 -4.70 1.02 34.40
CA ARG A 166 -4.85 1.94 33.26
C ARG A 166 -5.80 1.35 32.21
N TYR A 167 -6.41 2.22 31.42
CA TYR A 167 -7.26 1.79 30.30
C TYR A 167 -6.42 1.61 29.03
N HIS A 168 -6.45 0.41 28.47
CA HIS A 168 -5.75 0.05 27.24
C HIS A 168 -6.75 -0.16 26.11
N VAL A 169 -6.41 0.28 24.90
CA VAL A 169 -7.25 0.07 23.72
C VAL A 169 -7.34 -1.42 23.40
N THR A 170 -8.54 -1.98 23.40
CA THR A 170 -8.79 -3.41 23.11
C THR A 170 -9.42 -3.62 21.74
N ARG A 171 -10.13 -2.62 21.24
CA ARG A 171 -10.74 -2.64 19.91
C ARG A 171 -10.66 -1.28 19.25
N THR A 172 -10.32 -1.26 17.97
CA THR A 172 -10.44 -0.09 17.10
C THR A 172 -11.11 -0.52 15.81
N ASN A 173 -12.16 0.17 15.40
CA ASN A 173 -12.74 0.02 14.07
C ASN A 173 -12.66 1.37 13.33
N THR A 174 -12.02 1.38 12.17
CA THR A 174 -11.93 2.57 11.32
C THR A 174 -12.65 2.29 10.01
N LEU A 175 -13.71 3.04 9.75
CA LEU A 175 -14.53 2.95 8.54
C LEU A 175 -14.35 4.22 7.71
N VAL A 176 -13.98 4.06 6.44
CA VAL A 176 -13.81 5.18 5.51
C VAL A 176 -14.55 4.92 4.23
N GLU A 177 -15.30 5.91 3.79
CA GLU A 177 -15.95 5.94 2.49
C GLU A 177 -15.27 6.97 1.60
N PHE A 178 -14.61 6.49 0.56
CA PHE A 178 -13.96 7.29 -0.47
C PHE A 178 -14.90 7.53 -1.64
N SER A 179 -14.79 8.72 -2.24
CA SER A 179 -15.57 9.08 -3.42
C SER A 179 -14.80 10.09 -4.26
N LEU A 180 -14.94 10.04 -5.60
CA LEU A 180 -14.24 11.00 -6.49
C LEU A 180 -14.65 12.44 -6.19
N THR A 181 -15.94 12.64 -5.88
CA THR A 181 -16.51 13.91 -5.40
C THR A 181 -17.53 13.62 -4.31
N LYS A 182 -17.87 14.61 -3.47
CA LYS A 182 -18.87 14.43 -2.38
C LYS A 182 -20.24 13.97 -2.90
N GLY A 183 -20.59 14.29 -4.15
CA GLY A 183 -21.87 13.97 -4.78
C GLY A 183 -21.88 12.72 -5.68
N SER A 184 -20.77 11.98 -5.81
CA SER A 184 -20.74 10.83 -6.72
C SER A 184 -21.62 9.67 -6.24
N LYS A 185 -22.35 9.04 -7.17
CA LYS A 185 -23.22 7.88 -6.87
C LYS A 185 -22.43 6.64 -6.44
N GLY A 186 -21.21 6.47 -6.96
CA GLY A 186 -20.27 5.42 -6.60
C GLY A 186 -19.16 5.90 -5.66
N GLY A 187 -18.51 4.95 -5.00
CA GLY A 187 -17.38 5.17 -4.11
C GLY A 187 -16.72 3.85 -3.71
N MET A 188 -15.63 3.95 -2.95
CA MET A 188 -14.96 2.80 -2.34
C MET A 188 -15.15 2.87 -0.83
N VAL A 189 -15.36 1.72 -0.21
CA VAL A 189 -15.44 1.61 1.24
C VAL A 189 -14.25 0.77 1.70
N GLY A 190 -13.57 1.23 2.74
CA GLY A 190 -12.57 0.44 3.43
C GLY A 190 -12.79 0.47 4.93
N GLU A 191 -12.65 -0.70 5.55
CA GLU A 191 -12.79 -0.90 6.99
C GLU A 191 -11.54 -1.58 7.52
N ARG A 192 -11.01 -1.07 8.63
CA ARG A 192 -9.94 -1.71 9.39
C ARG A 192 -10.40 -1.93 10.82
N SER A 193 -10.57 -3.20 11.17
CA SER A 193 -10.80 -3.65 12.54
C SER A 193 -9.50 -4.18 13.14
N VAL A 194 -9.15 -3.68 14.32
CA VAL A 194 -8.00 -4.13 15.13
C VAL A 194 -8.53 -4.56 16.49
N SER A 195 -8.18 -5.78 16.91
CA SER A 195 -8.42 -6.28 18.26
C SER A 195 -7.08 -6.56 18.93
N LEU A 196 -6.94 -6.09 20.16
CA LEU A 196 -5.77 -6.29 21.01
C LEU A 196 -6.24 -7.00 22.28
N ASN A 197 -5.60 -8.12 22.59
CA ASN A 197 -5.93 -8.95 23.74
C ASN A 197 -4.66 -9.49 24.41
N LYS A 198 -4.82 -10.19 25.53
CA LYS A 198 -3.73 -10.86 26.27
C LYS A 198 -2.59 -9.91 26.65
N PHE A 199 -2.95 -8.72 27.13
CA PHE A 199 -1.98 -7.75 27.63
C PHE A 199 -1.17 -8.34 28.79
N THR A 200 0.14 -8.31 28.66
CA THR A 200 1.06 -8.60 29.75
C THR A 200 1.90 -7.35 29.98
N ILE A 201 1.75 -6.76 31.17
CA ILE A 201 2.30 -5.44 31.52
C ILE A 201 3.30 -5.61 32.66
N ASN A 202 4.29 -4.73 32.75
CA ASN A 202 5.31 -4.73 33.80
C ASN A 202 6.16 -6.00 33.86
N GLN A 203 6.26 -6.75 32.76
CA GLN A 203 7.16 -7.89 32.62
C GLN A 203 8.40 -7.49 31.82
N GLN A 204 9.57 -7.54 32.45
CA GLN A 204 10.84 -7.32 31.77
C GLN A 204 11.17 -8.52 30.88
N LEU A 205 11.45 -8.26 29.60
CA LEU A 205 11.89 -9.26 28.64
C LEU A 205 13.39 -9.11 28.33
N PRO A 206 14.10 -10.20 28.00
CA PRO A 206 15.50 -10.15 27.60
C PRO A 206 15.73 -9.27 26.36
N ASP A 207 16.89 -8.62 26.27
CA ASP A 207 17.27 -7.80 25.12
C ASP A 207 17.27 -8.56 23.79
N SER A 208 17.48 -9.87 23.83
CA SER A 208 17.45 -10.74 22.65
C SER A 208 16.10 -10.71 21.93
N VAL A 209 14.98 -10.49 22.63
CA VAL A 209 13.65 -10.35 22.02
C VAL A 209 13.60 -9.14 21.08
N TYR A 210 14.30 -8.07 21.45
CA TYR A 210 14.33 -6.81 20.71
C TYR A 210 15.46 -6.74 19.67
N ALA A 211 16.29 -7.78 19.55
CA ALA A 211 17.38 -7.82 18.59
C ALA A 211 16.86 -7.93 17.14
N GLY A 212 17.60 -7.36 16.19
CA GLY A 212 17.25 -7.41 14.76
C GLY A 212 16.17 -6.40 14.33
N PRO A 213 15.48 -6.66 13.20
CA PRO A 213 14.49 -5.73 12.64
C PRO A 213 13.28 -5.51 13.56
N ALA A 214 12.70 -4.31 13.55
CA ALA A 214 11.52 -3.98 14.37
C ALA A 214 10.29 -4.85 14.03
N VAL A 215 10.20 -5.34 12.79
CA VAL A 215 9.14 -6.26 12.35
C VAL A 215 9.78 -7.53 11.82
N VAL A 216 9.37 -8.67 12.36
CA VAL A 216 9.82 -10.01 11.94
C VAL A 216 8.60 -10.80 11.48
N ARG A 217 8.69 -11.44 10.32
CA ARG A 217 7.67 -12.39 9.83
C ARG A 217 8.12 -13.80 10.17
N ALA A 218 7.24 -14.59 10.78
CA ALA A 218 7.51 -16.01 10.98
C ALA A 218 7.63 -16.71 9.61
N GLU A 219 8.48 -17.73 9.50
CA GLU A 219 8.80 -18.40 8.21
C GLU A 219 7.55 -18.92 7.47
N ASN A 220 6.52 -19.33 8.21
CA ASN A 220 5.26 -19.84 7.65
C ASN A 220 4.07 -18.89 7.85
N SER A 221 4.29 -17.60 8.15
CA SER A 221 3.20 -16.67 8.47
C SER A 221 2.16 -16.55 7.34
N GLN A 222 2.57 -16.80 6.09
CA GLN A 222 1.69 -16.73 4.90
C GLN A 222 1.07 -18.08 4.51
N LYS A 223 1.47 -19.19 5.16
CA LYS A 223 1.02 -20.55 4.82
C LYS A 223 0.20 -21.19 5.94
N ASN A 224 -0.38 -20.37 6.83
CA ASN A 224 -1.24 -20.85 7.90
C ASN A 224 -2.53 -21.46 7.32
N SER A 225 -2.95 -22.60 7.87
CA SER A 225 -4.18 -23.30 7.47
C SER A 225 -5.44 -22.54 7.87
N ASP A 226 -6.59 -22.87 7.29
CA ASP A 226 -7.86 -22.27 7.70
C ASP A 226 -8.19 -22.56 9.18
N SER A 227 -7.85 -23.76 9.67
CA SER A 227 -8.02 -24.11 11.09
C SER A 227 -7.22 -23.21 12.04
N PHE A 228 -6.06 -22.70 11.62
CA PHE A 228 -5.31 -21.73 12.40
C PHE A 228 -6.10 -20.43 12.58
N TRP A 229 -6.73 -19.95 11.50
CA TRP A 229 -7.54 -18.74 11.53
C TRP A 229 -8.83 -18.93 12.31
N ASP A 230 -9.48 -20.10 12.24
CA ASP A 230 -10.71 -20.35 13.00
C ASP A 230 -10.50 -20.24 14.53
N VAL A 231 -9.30 -20.58 15.01
CA VAL A 231 -8.94 -20.48 16.44
C VAL A 231 -8.47 -19.07 16.85
N HIS A 232 -7.71 -18.39 15.98
CA HIS A 232 -7.04 -17.14 16.34
C HIS A 232 -7.74 -15.86 15.86
N ARG A 233 -8.68 -15.96 14.92
CA ARG A 233 -9.41 -14.81 14.36
C ARG A 233 -10.37 -14.23 15.37
N GLN A 234 -10.20 -12.95 15.68
CA GLN A 234 -11.12 -12.19 16.52
C GLN A 234 -11.19 -10.74 16.03
N PRO A 235 -12.38 -10.19 15.74
CA PRO A 235 -13.70 -10.85 15.69
C PRO A 235 -13.87 -11.81 14.49
N PRO A 236 -14.89 -12.69 14.48
CA PRO A 236 -15.18 -13.54 13.33
C PRO A 236 -15.55 -12.71 12.09
N LEU A 237 -15.30 -13.26 10.90
CA LEU A 237 -15.71 -12.63 9.65
C LEU A 237 -17.23 -12.65 9.52
N SER A 238 -17.79 -11.59 8.95
CA SER A 238 -19.16 -11.60 8.45
C SER A 238 -19.34 -12.66 7.34
N VAL A 239 -20.60 -13.00 7.05
CA VAL A 239 -20.97 -13.94 5.96
C VAL A 239 -20.44 -13.47 4.59
N ILE A 240 -20.25 -12.17 4.42
CA ILE A 240 -19.79 -11.56 3.17
C ILE A 240 -18.26 -11.59 3.10
N GLU A 241 -17.57 -11.22 4.18
CA GLU A 241 -16.11 -11.29 4.29
C GLU A 241 -15.59 -12.72 4.16
N SER A 242 -16.29 -13.71 4.74
CA SER A 242 -15.87 -15.12 4.69
C SER A 242 -15.85 -15.69 3.27
N LYS A 243 -16.66 -15.14 2.36
CA LYS A 243 -16.71 -15.57 0.94
C LYS A 243 -15.68 -14.87 0.06
N VAL A 244 -14.99 -13.83 0.55
CA VAL A 244 -14.08 -13.02 -0.27
C VAL A 244 -12.95 -13.87 -0.82
N TYR A 245 -12.28 -14.66 0.01
CA TYR A 245 -11.18 -15.52 -0.44
C TYR A 245 -11.62 -16.48 -1.54
N THR A 246 -12.70 -17.24 -1.32
CA THR A 246 -13.22 -18.21 -2.31
C THR A 246 -13.69 -17.53 -3.60
N ASN A 247 -14.31 -16.35 -3.52
CA ASN A 247 -14.76 -15.61 -4.69
C ASN A 247 -13.58 -15.11 -5.53
N ILE A 248 -12.55 -14.56 -4.89
CA ILE A 248 -11.33 -14.12 -5.59
C ILE A 248 -10.58 -15.32 -6.15
N ASP A 249 -10.50 -16.43 -5.42
CA ASP A 249 -9.88 -17.67 -5.89
C ASP A 249 -10.60 -18.25 -7.11
N SER A 250 -11.92 -18.18 -7.13
CA SER A 250 -12.72 -18.58 -8.29
C SER A 250 -12.46 -17.62 -9.46
N LEU A 251 -12.45 -16.31 -9.21
CA LEU A 251 -12.22 -15.28 -10.22
C LEU A 251 -10.86 -15.44 -10.90
N GLN A 252 -9.78 -15.65 -10.15
CA GLN A 252 -8.44 -15.83 -10.72
C GLN A 252 -8.32 -17.08 -11.60
N ASN A 253 -9.16 -18.09 -11.39
CA ASN A 253 -9.17 -19.31 -12.18
C ASN A 253 -10.04 -19.22 -13.44
N MET A 254 -10.90 -18.21 -13.57
CA MET A 254 -11.74 -18.02 -14.75
C MET A 254 -10.92 -17.61 -15.99
N THR A 255 -11.12 -18.31 -17.10
CA THR A 255 -10.46 -17.99 -18.38
C THR A 255 -10.78 -16.58 -18.88
N SER A 256 -12.00 -16.10 -18.67
CA SER A 256 -12.41 -14.73 -19.03
C SER A 256 -11.63 -13.68 -18.25
N TYR A 257 -11.40 -13.89 -16.95
CA TYR A 257 -10.59 -13.00 -16.11
C TYR A 257 -9.14 -12.99 -16.59
N LYS A 258 -8.52 -14.15 -16.81
CA LYS A 258 -7.14 -14.24 -17.31
C LYS A 258 -6.98 -13.50 -18.65
N ARG A 259 -7.88 -13.74 -19.62
CA ARG A 259 -7.87 -13.04 -20.91
C ARG A 259 -8.04 -11.53 -20.77
N PHE A 260 -8.96 -11.08 -19.91
CA PHE A 260 -9.16 -9.66 -19.66
C PHE A 260 -7.91 -9.02 -19.06
N MET A 261 -7.31 -9.64 -18.04
CA MET A 261 -6.10 -9.15 -17.40
C MET A 261 -4.89 -9.17 -18.34
N ASP A 262 -4.76 -10.17 -19.20
CA ASP A 262 -3.72 -10.21 -20.25
C ASP A 262 -3.84 -9.01 -21.19
N ILE A 263 -5.06 -8.72 -21.67
CA ILE A 263 -5.34 -7.59 -22.55
C ILE A 263 -5.10 -6.27 -21.82
N ALA A 264 -5.61 -6.12 -20.59
CA ALA A 264 -5.43 -4.92 -19.80
C ALA A 264 -3.94 -4.64 -19.50
N THR A 265 -3.18 -5.68 -19.12
CA THR A 265 -1.74 -5.58 -18.87
C THR A 265 -0.98 -5.23 -20.14
N LEU A 266 -1.37 -5.81 -21.28
CA LEU A 266 -0.80 -5.48 -22.59
C LEU A 266 -0.99 -4.00 -22.94
N PHE A 267 -2.17 -3.43 -22.69
CA PHE A 267 -2.46 -2.03 -22.99
C PHE A 267 -1.85 -1.05 -21.97
N LEU A 268 -1.86 -1.38 -20.68
CA LEU A 268 -1.40 -0.48 -19.62
C LEU A 268 0.10 -0.59 -19.37
N ALA A 269 0.61 -1.81 -19.18
CA ALA A 269 2.03 -2.06 -18.91
C ALA A 269 2.85 -2.21 -20.19
N GLY A 270 2.22 -2.56 -21.32
CA GLY A 270 2.90 -2.75 -22.60
C GLY A 270 3.56 -4.11 -22.75
N TYR A 271 3.51 -5.01 -21.78
CA TYR A 271 4.18 -6.32 -21.84
C TYR A 271 3.17 -7.46 -21.86
N LYS A 272 3.52 -8.53 -22.58
CA LYS A 272 2.80 -9.81 -22.57
C LYS A 272 3.70 -10.88 -21.94
N GLY A 273 3.24 -11.46 -20.83
CA GLY A 273 3.92 -12.57 -20.18
C GLY A 273 3.85 -13.86 -21.01
N VAL A 274 5.00 -14.51 -21.18
CA VAL A 274 5.14 -15.83 -21.81
C VAL A 274 6.04 -16.68 -20.89
N GLY A 275 5.57 -16.93 -19.67
CA GLY A 275 6.30 -17.71 -18.66
C GLY A 275 7.51 -16.95 -18.09
N PRO A 276 8.75 -17.47 -18.23
CA PRO A 276 9.96 -16.81 -17.71
C PRO A 276 10.39 -15.55 -18.47
N TYR A 277 9.69 -15.19 -19.55
CA TYR A 277 10.00 -14.06 -20.41
C TYR A 277 8.75 -13.23 -20.73
N GLU A 278 8.90 -11.92 -20.79
CA GLU A 278 7.88 -10.93 -21.16
C GLU A 278 8.24 -10.33 -22.51
N LEU A 279 7.32 -10.42 -23.48
CA LEU A 279 7.45 -9.75 -24.78
C LEU A 279 6.94 -8.32 -24.68
N GLY A 280 7.73 -7.38 -25.18
CA GLY A 280 7.35 -5.97 -25.14
C GLY A 280 8.54 -5.01 -25.11
N PRO A 281 8.26 -3.73 -24.92
CA PRO A 281 6.93 -3.16 -24.77
C PRO A 281 6.23 -2.96 -26.13
N VAL A 282 4.96 -3.34 -26.22
CA VAL A 282 4.20 -3.41 -27.48
C VAL A 282 3.97 -2.06 -28.12
N ASN A 283 3.93 -0.99 -27.32
CA ASN A 283 3.91 0.39 -27.82
C ASN A 283 5.16 0.79 -28.62
N SER A 284 6.24 0.00 -28.55
CA SER A 284 7.49 0.21 -29.30
C SER A 284 7.64 -0.72 -30.50
N PHE A 285 6.72 -1.68 -30.71
CA PHE A 285 6.87 -2.68 -31.77
C PHE A 285 6.88 -2.08 -33.18
N TYR A 286 6.17 -0.97 -33.35
CA TYR A 286 6.16 -0.20 -34.57
C TYR A 286 6.28 1.28 -34.22
N SER A 287 7.10 1.98 -34.98
CA SER A 287 7.26 3.43 -34.89
C SER A 287 7.63 3.96 -36.26
N PHE A 288 7.56 5.27 -36.44
CA PHE A 288 8.13 5.89 -37.64
C PHE A 288 8.79 7.22 -37.31
N ASN A 289 9.89 7.52 -38.00
CA ASN A 289 10.54 8.81 -37.88
C ASN A 289 11.17 9.25 -39.22
N PRO A 290 11.52 10.54 -39.39
CA PRO A 290 12.04 11.04 -40.66
C PRO A 290 13.37 10.42 -41.12
N VAL A 291 14.16 9.85 -40.21
CA VAL A 291 15.49 9.29 -40.49
C VAL A 291 15.40 7.80 -40.85
N GLU A 292 14.78 7.00 -39.99
CA GLU A 292 14.64 5.54 -40.14
C GLU A 292 13.41 5.13 -40.97
N GLY A 293 12.49 6.06 -41.22
CA GLY A 293 11.21 5.77 -41.87
C GLY A 293 10.36 4.88 -40.98
N PHE A 294 9.70 3.89 -41.57
CA PHE A 294 9.04 2.83 -40.82
C PHE A 294 10.08 2.01 -40.05
N ARG A 295 9.83 1.74 -38.77
CA ARG A 295 10.72 1.00 -37.89
C ARG A 295 9.94 -0.09 -37.19
N LEU A 296 10.44 -1.32 -37.27
CA LEU A 296 9.94 -2.46 -36.50
C LEU A 296 10.92 -2.78 -35.39
N ARG A 297 10.41 -3.09 -34.20
CA ARG A 297 11.20 -3.50 -33.05
C ARG A 297 10.57 -4.71 -32.39
N LEU A 298 11.38 -5.68 -32.02
CA LEU A 298 10.98 -6.82 -31.21
C LEU A 298 11.93 -6.92 -30.03
N GLY A 299 11.36 -7.04 -28.84
CA GLY A 299 12.12 -7.07 -27.61
C GLY A 299 11.35 -7.71 -26.48
N GLY A 300 12.03 -7.82 -25.35
CA GLY A 300 11.46 -8.32 -24.13
C GLY A 300 12.49 -8.42 -23.01
N ARG A 301 12.05 -9.01 -21.91
CA ARG A 301 12.84 -9.15 -20.69
C ARG A 301 12.45 -10.40 -19.91
N THR A 302 13.36 -10.90 -19.11
CA THR A 302 13.10 -12.03 -18.23
C THR A 302 12.35 -11.62 -16.97
N THR A 303 11.54 -12.53 -16.42
CA THR A 303 10.75 -12.29 -15.21
C THR A 303 11.37 -12.95 -13.98
N PRO A 304 10.92 -12.60 -12.75
CA PRO A 304 11.34 -13.30 -11.54
C PRO A 304 11.03 -14.81 -11.52
N LYS A 305 10.23 -15.31 -12.46
CA LYS A 305 9.99 -16.76 -12.66
C LYS A 305 11.21 -17.47 -13.24
N LEU A 306 12.04 -16.78 -14.02
CA LEU A 306 13.30 -17.35 -14.53
C LEU A 306 14.34 -17.43 -13.41
N SER A 307 14.56 -16.30 -12.73
CA SER A 307 15.50 -16.17 -11.64
C SER A 307 15.18 -14.94 -10.81
N GLN A 308 15.37 -15.05 -9.50
CA GLN A 308 15.34 -13.91 -8.58
C GLN A 308 16.65 -13.11 -8.60
N SER A 309 17.71 -13.65 -9.21
CA SER A 309 19.06 -13.07 -9.17
C SER A 309 19.56 -12.58 -10.53
N ILE A 310 19.05 -13.13 -11.63
CA ILE A 310 19.57 -12.85 -12.98
C ILE A 310 18.44 -12.34 -13.85
N TYR A 311 18.66 -11.18 -14.46
CA TYR A 311 17.71 -10.57 -15.37
C TYR A 311 18.38 -10.21 -16.70
N PHE A 312 17.69 -10.53 -17.79
CA PHE A 312 18.09 -10.15 -19.14
C PHE A 312 17.00 -9.29 -19.78
N GLU A 313 17.42 -8.29 -20.54
CA GLU A 313 16.55 -7.43 -21.34
C GLU A 313 17.20 -7.20 -22.69
N ASN A 314 16.43 -7.31 -23.76
CA ASN A 314 16.94 -7.16 -25.10
C ASN A 314 15.90 -6.63 -26.07
N TYR A 315 16.37 -5.97 -27.13
CA TYR A 315 15.55 -5.72 -28.31
C TYR A 315 16.42 -5.67 -29.57
N VAL A 316 15.76 -5.91 -30.70
CA VAL A 316 16.29 -5.70 -32.04
C VAL A 316 15.28 -4.84 -32.79
N ALA A 317 15.77 -3.85 -33.52
CA ALA A 317 14.97 -2.98 -34.35
C ALA A 317 15.58 -2.84 -35.75
N TYR A 318 14.73 -2.58 -36.74
CA TYR A 318 15.12 -2.37 -38.13
C TYR A 318 14.36 -1.18 -38.71
N GLY A 319 15.10 -0.19 -39.21
CA GLY A 319 14.57 0.95 -39.94
C GLY A 319 14.59 0.69 -41.44
N PHE A 320 13.46 0.88 -42.11
CA PHE A 320 13.31 0.55 -43.52
C PHE A 320 13.80 1.65 -44.46
N LYS A 321 13.99 2.89 -43.98
CA LYS A 321 14.54 4.00 -44.77
C LYS A 321 16.06 4.10 -44.66
N ASP A 322 16.62 3.87 -43.48
CA ASP A 322 18.07 3.89 -43.25
C ASP A 322 18.74 2.53 -43.48
N LEU A 323 17.94 1.45 -43.57
CA LEU A 323 18.37 0.07 -43.81
C LEU A 323 19.37 -0.43 -42.75
N LYS A 324 19.22 0.02 -41.50
CA LYS A 324 20.13 -0.34 -40.40
C LYS A 324 19.44 -1.11 -39.28
N LEU A 325 20.11 -2.18 -38.86
CA LEU A 325 19.80 -2.92 -37.64
C LEU A 325 20.25 -2.13 -36.41
N LYS A 326 19.40 -2.11 -35.38
CA LYS A 326 19.61 -1.48 -34.08
C LYS A 326 19.31 -2.51 -33.01
N TYR A 327 19.99 -2.43 -31.87
CA TYR A 327 19.85 -3.46 -30.86
C TYR A 327 20.25 -2.97 -29.48
N PHE A 328 19.76 -3.69 -28.48
CA PHE A 328 20.07 -3.48 -27.08
C PHE A 328 20.16 -4.82 -26.38
N LEU A 329 21.13 -4.93 -25.51
CA LEU A 329 21.34 -6.07 -24.64
C LEU A 329 21.66 -5.55 -23.24
N SER A 330 21.02 -6.12 -22.24
CA SER A 330 21.26 -5.79 -20.85
C SER A 330 21.22 -7.04 -19.99
N GLY A 331 22.22 -7.19 -19.13
CA GLY A 331 22.28 -8.20 -18.08
C GLY A 331 22.33 -7.55 -16.71
N THR A 332 21.55 -8.05 -15.77
CA THR A 332 21.54 -7.58 -14.38
C THR A 332 21.72 -8.76 -13.43
N TYR A 333 22.64 -8.61 -12.49
CA TYR A 333 22.88 -9.58 -11.43
C TYR A 333 22.60 -8.97 -10.05
N SER A 334 21.69 -9.58 -9.30
CA SER A 334 21.30 -9.18 -7.95
C SER A 334 22.11 -9.95 -6.90
N PHE A 335 22.97 -9.25 -6.18
CA PHE A 335 23.89 -9.82 -5.19
C PHE A 335 23.20 -10.29 -3.90
N ASN A 336 21.98 -9.82 -3.63
CA ASN A 336 21.23 -10.23 -2.45
C ASN A 336 20.23 -11.37 -2.73
N HIS A 337 20.26 -11.92 -3.95
CA HIS A 337 19.35 -12.97 -4.42
C HIS A 337 17.86 -12.61 -4.30
N LYS A 338 17.54 -11.31 -4.32
CA LYS A 338 16.17 -10.79 -4.38
C LYS A 338 15.92 -10.12 -5.72
N SER A 339 14.65 -10.10 -6.10
CA SER A 339 14.19 -9.41 -7.29
C SER A 339 14.66 -7.96 -7.37
N ILE A 340 15.07 -7.53 -8.57
CA ILE A 340 15.45 -6.12 -8.86
C ILE A 340 14.27 -5.14 -8.78
N TYR A 341 13.06 -5.66 -8.49
CA TYR A 341 11.84 -4.88 -8.25
C TYR A 341 11.43 -4.87 -6.77
N SER A 342 12.26 -5.45 -5.88
CA SER A 342 11.94 -5.60 -4.47
C SER A 342 13.01 -5.00 -3.59
N TYR A 343 12.60 -4.05 -2.75
CA TYR A 343 13.48 -3.41 -1.77
C TYR A 343 14.01 -4.43 -0.73
N PRO A 344 15.28 -4.32 -0.27
CA PRO A 344 16.31 -3.40 -0.75
C PRO A 344 16.99 -3.89 -2.03
N LEU A 345 17.34 -2.98 -2.93
CA LEU A 345 18.07 -3.27 -4.16
C LEU A 345 19.57 -3.46 -3.89
N ASN A 346 20.18 -4.45 -4.53
CA ASN A 346 21.63 -4.64 -4.55
C ASN A 346 22.02 -5.39 -5.83
N TYR A 347 22.28 -4.65 -6.91
CA TYR A 347 22.54 -5.27 -8.21
C TYR A 347 23.56 -4.50 -9.04
N LEU A 348 24.20 -5.23 -9.96
CA LEU A 348 25.00 -4.67 -11.05
C LEU A 348 24.25 -4.90 -12.36
N LYS A 349 24.03 -3.83 -13.11
CA LYS A 349 23.45 -3.83 -14.46
C LYS A 349 24.51 -3.41 -15.47
N LEU A 350 24.71 -4.21 -16.50
CA LEU A 350 25.54 -3.90 -17.65
C LEU A 350 24.66 -3.92 -18.89
N SER A 351 24.74 -2.87 -19.72
CA SER A 351 23.96 -2.77 -20.94
C SER A 351 24.75 -2.17 -22.08
N TYR A 352 24.49 -2.66 -23.28
CA TYR A 352 25.04 -2.14 -24.52
C TYR A 352 23.90 -1.82 -25.49
N GLN A 353 23.93 -0.63 -26.09
CA GLN A 353 22.90 -0.14 -26.99
C GLN A 353 23.53 0.43 -28.25
N TYR A 354 23.04 0.00 -29.41
CA TYR A 354 23.24 0.70 -30.68
C TYR A 354 21.88 1.13 -31.22
N ASP A 355 21.59 2.42 -31.15
CA ASP A 355 20.30 2.99 -31.58
C ASP A 355 20.42 4.46 -31.96
N THR A 356 19.38 4.98 -32.60
CA THR A 356 19.23 6.40 -32.93
C THR A 356 18.64 7.15 -31.74
N LYS A 357 19.13 8.36 -31.45
CA LYS A 357 18.52 9.26 -30.46
C LYS A 357 18.46 10.69 -30.97
N ILE A 358 17.53 11.44 -30.40
CA ILE A 358 17.44 12.88 -30.59
C ILE A 358 18.39 13.55 -29.59
N PRO A 359 19.34 14.39 -30.06
CA PRO A 359 20.23 15.11 -29.17
C PRO A 359 19.47 15.95 -28.13
N GLY A 360 19.87 15.84 -26.86
CA GLY A 360 19.27 16.62 -25.76
C GLY A 360 17.92 16.12 -25.27
N GLN A 361 17.37 15.04 -25.83
CA GLN A 361 16.13 14.42 -25.36
C GLN A 361 16.44 13.12 -24.60
N GLU A 362 16.49 13.18 -23.27
CA GLU A 362 16.48 11.99 -22.40
C GLU A 362 15.11 11.87 -21.73
N LEU A 363 14.27 10.95 -22.20
CA LEU A 363 12.94 10.74 -21.64
C LEU A 363 13.02 9.79 -20.43
N GLN A 364 12.63 10.26 -19.26
CA GLN A 364 12.65 9.47 -18.01
C GLN A 364 11.46 8.51 -17.86
N PHE A 365 10.29 8.86 -18.43
CA PHE A 365 9.02 8.15 -18.16
C PHE A 365 8.43 7.45 -19.39
N VAL A 366 8.89 7.78 -20.60
CA VAL A 366 8.40 7.21 -21.84
C VAL A 366 9.60 6.69 -22.62
N LEU A 367 9.50 5.47 -23.13
CA LEU A 367 10.52 4.95 -24.05
C LEU A 367 10.58 5.85 -25.28
N GLU A 368 11.78 6.26 -25.67
CA GLU A 368 12.04 7.15 -26.82
C GLU A 368 11.39 6.66 -28.12
N ASP A 369 11.11 5.35 -28.20
CA ASP A 369 10.52 4.65 -29.35
C ASP A 369 9.02 4.39 -29.24
N ASN A 370 8.32 4.97 -28.26
CA ASN A 370 6.87 4.81 -28.16
C ASN A 370 6.22 5.35 -29.45
N PHE A 371 5.34 4.56 -30.08
CA PHE A 371 4.62 4.91 -31.31
C PHE A 371 4.02 6.33 -31.26
N LEU A 372 3.47 6.75 -30.11
CA LEU A 372 2.88 8.08 -29.95
C LEU A 372 3.90 9.22 -30.17
N LEU A 373 5.18 8.98 -29.91
CA LEU A 373 6.27 9.92 -30.18
C LEU A 373 6.63 10.01 -31.67
N SER A 374 6.05 9.18 -32.54
CA SER A 374 6.18 9.32 -34.00
C SER A 374 5.42 10.55 -34.50
N PHE A 375 4.38 10.97 -33.79
CA PHE A 375 3.60 12.18 -34.10
C PHE A 375 4.22 13.39 -33.41
N LYS A 376 5.12 14.09 -34.11
CA LYS A 376 5.71 15.34 -33.61
C LYS A 376 5.34 16.51 -34.50
N ARG A 377 5.07 17.66 -33.88
CA ARG A 377 4.89 18.94 -34.58
C ARG A 377 6.26 19.55 -34.88
N GLY A 378 6.51 19.93 -36.12
CA GLY A 378 7.76 20.56 -36.57
C GLY A 378 8.75 19.59 -37.22
N LYS A 379 9.90 20.10 -37.66
CA LYS A 379 10.97 19.28 -38.27
C LYS A 379 11.72 18.51 -37.18
N ASN A 380 11.73 17.18 -37.28
CA ASN A 380 12.42 16.27 -36.36
C ASN A 380 13.37 15.34 -37.13
N ASP A 381 14.27 15.93 -37.92
CA ASP A 381 15.19 15.26 -38.84
C ASP A 381 16.62 15.09 -38.29
N LYS A 382 16.90 15.62 -37.10
CA LYS A 382 18.22 15.52 -36.45
C LYS A 382 18.26 14.37 -35.45
N TRP A 383 18.65 13.19 -35.92
CA TRP A 383 18.89 12.01 -35.08
C TRP A 383 20.36 11.58 -35.22
N LEU A 384 20.96 11.14 -34.11
CA LEU A 384 22.32 10.63 -34.06
C LEU A 384 22.32 9.15 -33.69
N TYR A 385 23.18 8.37 -34.35
CA TYR A 385 23.46 7.01 -33.94
C TYR A 385 24.40 7.03 -32.75
N ASN A 386 24.06 6.31 -31.69
CA ASN A 386 24.86 6.22 -30.49
C ASN A 386 25.21 4.76 -30.19
N ASN A 387 26.44 4.55 -29.71
CA ASN A 387 26.93 3.28 -29.21
C ASN A 387 27.16 3.41 -27.71
N ILE A 388 26.13 3.13 -26.91
CA ILE A 388 26.16 3.40 -25.48
C ILE A 388 26.50 2.11 -24.73
N LEU A 389 27.65 2.11 -24.06
CA LEU A 389 27.97 1.13 -23.03
C LEU A 389 27.67 1.75 -21.66
N LYS A 390 26.78 1.13 -20.88
CA LYS A 390 26.43 1.58 -19.53
C LYS A 390 26.67 0.47 -18.52
N GLY A 391 27.32 0.82 -17.40
CA GLY A 391 27.38 0.01 -16.20
C GLY A 391 26.77 0.75 -15.03
N GLU A 392 25.99 0.07 -14.21
CA GLU A 392 25.28 0.68 -13.08
C GLU A 392 25.25 -0.28 -11.89
N TYR A 393 25.81 0.15 -10.77
CA TYR A 393 25.72 -0.57 -9.50
C TYR A 393 24.82 0.19 -8.54
N VAL A 394 23.77 -0.46 -8.05
CA VAL A 394 22.80 0.12 -7.12
C VAL A 394 22.84 -0.66 -5.82
N LYS A 395 22.90 0.05 -4.69
CA LYS A 395 22.79 -0.55 -3.36
C LYS A 395 21.91 0.30 -2.45
N GLU A 396 20.96 -0.35 -1.80
CA GLU A 396 20.06 0.23 -0.82
C GLU A 396 20.28 -0.39 0.56
N PHE A 397 20.16 0.45 1.58
CA PHE A 397 20.28 0.07 2.99
C PHE A 397 18.94 0.28 3.69
N SER A 398 18.70 -0.55 4.71
CA SER A 398 17.46 -0.60 5.52
C SER A 398 17.04 0.70 6.21
N LYS A 399 17.85 1.77 6.16
CA LYS A 399 17.58 3.10 6.74
C LYS A 399 17.33 4.18 5.68
N SER A 400 16.72 3.81 4.55
CA SER A 400 16.36 4.74 3.46
C SER A 400 17.54 5.47 2.80
N PHE A 401 18.76 4.95 2.95
CA PHE A 401 19.93 5.41 2.21
C PHE A 401 20.17 4.50 1.01
N SER A 402 20.45 5.08 -0.15
CA SER A 402 20.83 4.37 -1.36
C SER A 402 21.97 5.11 -2.05
N TYR A 403 22.78 4.37 -2.79
CA TYR A 403 23.74 4.96 -3.72
C TYR A 403 23.72 4.21 -5.04
N THR A 404 23.98 4.95 -6.11
CA THR A 404 24.10 4.44 -7.47
C THR A 404 25.43 4.92 -8.05
N PHE A 405 26.27 3.97 -8.45
CA PHE A 405 27.47 4.26 -9.24
C PHE A 405 27.20 3.92 -10.70
N GLY A 406 27.28 4.91 -11.57
CA GLY A 406 27.04 4.77 -13.00
C GLY A 406 28.29 5.07 -13.82
N PHE A 407 28.53 4.26 -14.84
CA PHE A 407 29.48 4.51 -15.92
C PHE A 407 28.70 4.53 -17.23
N LYS A 408 28.96 5.53 -18.09
CA LYS A 408 28.34 5.66 -19.41
C LYS A 408 29.41 6.10 -20.41
N HIS A 409 29.66 5.26 -21.41
CA HIS A 409 30.51 5.57 -22.56
C HIS A 409 29.61 5.76 -23.78
N TRP A 410 29.86 6.81 -24.55
CA TRP A 410 29.05 7.26 -25.70
C TRP A 410 29.77 7.01 -27.02
#